data_AF-A0A662KIB8-F1
#
_entry.id   AF-A0A662KIB8-F1
#
_cell.length_a   1.000
_cell.length_b   1.000
_cell.length_c   1.000
_cell.angle_alpha   90.00
_cell.angle_beta   90.00
_cell.angle_gamma   90.00
#
_symmetry.space_group_name_H-M   'P 1'
#
loop_
_entity.id
_entity.type
_entity.pdbx_description
1 polymer ?
#
loop_
_entity_poly.entity_id
_entity_poly.type
_entity_poly.pdbx_seq_one_letter_code
_entity_poly.pdbx_strand_id
1 'polypeptide(L)'
;MKWKELFDAWKDKNKDVIVRVEELADSAVSAERVRKNIAVWFKSGDGVSYRIVRAWVFQPNSESEEAYWENGEPVLAPTPTAPTFRDRVIEKLNNMREQGTIAAYRLDSVDEAAKSAIAFVYKTTTDGVSEERVLVAEIEGEIRVRKIV
;
A
#
# COMPACT_ATOMS: atom_id res chain seq x y z
N MET A 1 -10.67 -16.83 20.53
CA MET A 1 -10.63 -15.38 20.84
C MET A 1 -12.06 -14.90 20.89
N LYS A 2 -12.41 -14.08 21.88
CA LYS A 2 -13.79 -13.58 22.01
C LYS A 2 -14.09 -12.55 20.93
N TRP A 3 -15.36 -12.32 20.62
CA TRP A 3 -15.77 -11.36 19.58
C TRP A 3 -15.17 -9.98 19.81
N LYS A 4 -15.32 -9.48 21.04
CA LYS A 4 -14.82 -8.15 21.42
C LYS A 4 -13.32 -8.01 21.21
N GLU A 5 -12.55 -9.01 21.63
CA GLU A 5 -11.09 -9.04 21.46
C GLU A 5 -10.69 -9.05 19.98
N LEU A 6 -11.34 -9.88 19.18
CA LEU A 6 -11.09 -9.98 17.74
C LEU A 6 -11.38 -8.66 17.02
N PHE A 7 -12.53 -8.04 17.35
CA PHE A 7 -12.95 -6.80 16.72
C PHE A 7 -12.09 -5.61 17.15
N ASP A 8 -11.78 -5.47 18.44
CA ASP A 8 -10.96 -4.38 18.97
C ASP A 8 -9.52 -4.46 18.42
N ALA A 9 -8.94 -5.66 18.33
CA ALA A 9 -7.61 -5.85 17.74
C ALA A 9 -7.57 -5.44 16.27
N TRP A 10 -8.58 -5.84 15.49
CA TRP A 10 -8.69 -5.45 14.08
C TRP A 10 -8.92 -3.94 13.92
N LYS A 11 -9.75 -3.34 14.77
CA LYS A 11 -10.04 -1.91 14.75
C LYS A 11 -8.80 -1.08 15.09
N ASP A 12 -8.02 -1.47 16.09
CA ASP A 12 -6.76 -0.79 16.42
C ASP A 12 -5.74 -0.89 15.28
N LYS A 13 -5.60 -2.07 14.68
CA LYS A 13 -4.73 -2.29 13.50
C LYS A 13 -5.08 -1.39 12.31
N ASN A 14 -6.36 -1.00 12.18
CA ASN A 14 -6.87 -0.21 11.06
C ASN A 14 -7.27 1.23 11.45
N LYS A 15 -6.88 1.71 12.64
CA LYS A 15 -7.37 3.00 13.18
C LYS A 15 -7.08 4.22 12.30
N ASP A 16 -5.98 4.19 11.55
CA ASP A 16 -5.57 5.33 10.71
C ASP A 16 -6.39 5.44 9.41
N VAL A 17 -6.97 4.32 8.98
CA VAL A 17 -7.77 4.22 7.75
C VAL A 17 -9.27 4.21 8.02
N ILE A 18 -9.72 3.71 9.17
CA ILE A 18 -11.13 3.71 9.55
C ILE A 18 -11.62 5.14 9.80
N VAL A 19 -12.70 5.51 9.14
CA VAL A 19 -13.42 6.77 9.39
C VAL A 19 -14.54 6.53 10.38
N ARG A 20 -15.33 5.46 10.18
CA ARG A 20 -16.46 5.10 11.03
C ARG A 20 -16.74 3.62 10.96
N VAL A 21 -17.21 3.06 12.07
CA VAL A 21 -17.78 1.72 12.16
C VAL A 21 -19.17 1.79 12.76
N GLU A 22 -20.06 0.91 12.32
CA GLU A 22 -21.41 0.78 12.84
C GLU A 22 -21.79 -0.70 12.89
N GLU A 23 -22.25 -1.17 14.05
CA GLU A 23 -22.77 -2.53 14.19
C GLU A 23 -24.16 -2.60 13.54
N LEU A 24 -24.31 -3.47 12.56
CA LEU A 24 -25.61 -3.75 11.94
C LEU A 24 -26.29 -4.90 12.68
N ALA A 25 -27.55 -5.16 12.32
CA ALA A 25 -28.28 -6.29 12.88
C ALA A 25 -27.52 -7.61 12.68
N ASP A 26 -27.39 -8.34 13.78
CA ASP A 26 -26.83 -9.68 13.79
C ASP A 26 -27.72 -10.65 13.01
N SER A 27 -27.11 -11.53 12.23
CA SER A 27 -27.82 -12.65 11.62
C SER A 27 -27.73 -13.86 12.54
N ALA A 28 -28.73 -14.02 13.40
CA ALA A 28 -28.83 -15.19 14.26
C ALA A 28 -29.13 -16.44 13.40
N VAL A 29 -28.27 -17.44 13.46
CA VAL A 29 -28.48 -18.74 12.80
C VAL A 29 -29.03 -19.75 13.81
N SER A 30 -28.55 -19.70 15.05
CA SER A 30 -29.07 -20.44 16.20
C SER A 30 -28.68 -19.72 17.51
N ALA A 31 -29.13 -20.22 18.66
CA ALA A 31 -28.70 -19.71 19.97
C ALA A 31 -27.18 -19.85 20.20
N GLU A 32 -26.56 -20.83 19.54
CA GLU A 32 -25.13 -21.13 19.66
C GLU A 32 -24.28 -20.46 18.57
N ARG A 33 -24.91 -19.78 17.60
CA ARG A 33 -24.20 -19.23 16.45
C ARG A 33 -24.87 -17.98 15.90
N VAL A 34 -24.11 -16.89 15.90
CA VAL A 34 -24.52 -15.59 15.38
C VAL A 34 -23.52 -15.10 14.34
N ARG A 35 -24.00 -14.51 13.25
CA ARG A 35 -23.16 -13.74 12.34
C ARG A 35 -23.21 -12.26 12.70
N LYS A 36 -22.05 -11.70 13.03
CA LYS A 36 -21.85 -10.26 13.20
C LYS A 36 -21.73 -9.60 11.83
N ASN A 37 -22.44 -8.50 11.64
CA ASN A 37 -22.35 -7.68 10.43
C ASN A 37 -21.94 -6.26 10.83
N ILE A 38 -20.76 -5.81 10.40
CA ILE A 38 -20.23 -4.49 10.76
C ILE A 38 -20.09 -3.64 9.50
N ALA A 39 -20.80 -2.53 9.44
CA ALA A 39 -20.60 -1.50 8.43
C ALA A 39 -19.33 -0.70 8.73
N VAL A 40 -18.49 -0.53 7.72
CA VAL A 40 -17.19 0.16 7.84
C VAL A 40 -17.06 1.18 6.72
N TRP A 41 -16.80 2.43 7.10
CA TRP A 41 -16.37 3.50 6.22
C TRP A 41 -14.89 3.76 6.45
N PHE A 42 -14.09 3.79 5.38
CA PHE A 42 -12.64 3.88 5.46
C PHE A 42 -12.06 4.73 4.33
N LYS A 43 -10.88 5.32 4.58
CA LYS A 43 -10.14 6.10 3.59
C LYS A 43 -9.66 5.21 2.45
N SER A 44 -9.87 5.64 1.22
CA SER A 44 -9.43 4.93 0.01
C SER A 44 -9.09 5.94 -1.08
N GLY A 45 -7.79 6.08 -1.38
CA GLY A 45 -7.30 7.18 -2.20
C GLY A 45 -7.68 8.54 -1.60
N ASP A 46 -8.24 9.42 -2.41
CA ASP A 46 -8.69 10.75 -2.01
C ASP A 46 -10.14 10.78 -1.45
N GLY A 47 -10.75 9.62 -1.19
CA GLY A 47 -12.15 9.50 -0.82
C GLY A 47 -12.45 8.54 0.33
N VAL A 48 -13.75 8.28 0.54
CA VAL A 48 -14.26 7.34 1.55
C VAL A 48 -14.96 6.17 0.84
N SER A 49 -14.54 4.96 1.18
CA SER A 49 -15.13 3.70 0.73
C SER A 49 -15.98 3.08 1.83
N TYR A 50 -16.92 2.22 1.42
CA TYR A 50 -17.82 1.49 2.33
C TYR A 50 -17.71 -0.02 2.10
N ARG A 51 -17.71 -0.80 3.20
CA ARG A 51 -17.79 -2.26 3.15
C ARG A 51 -18.49 -2.80 4.39
N ILE A 52 -19.16 -3.95 4.25
CA ILE A 52 -19.63 -4.75 5.39
C ILE A 52 -18.59 -5.83 5.67
N VAL A 53 -17.99 -5.81 6.85
CA VAL A 53 -17.13 -6.89 7.35
C VAL A 53 -17.95 -7.81 8.25
N ARG A 54 -17.60 -9.10 8.26
CA ARG A 54 -18.44 -10.13 8.87
C ARG A 54 -17.61 -11.11 9.66
N ALA A 55 -18.17 -11.57 10.77
CA ALA A 55 -17.57 -12.59 11.61
C ALA A 55 -18.64 -13.59 12.08
N TRP A 56 -18.22 -14.82 12.30
CA TRP A 56 -18.99 -15.84 12.99
C TRP A 56 -18.62 -15.83 14.46
N VAL A 57 -19.63 -15.84 15.33
CA VAL A 57 -19.48 -15.99 16.78
C VAL A 57 -20.21 -17.26 17.20
N PHE A 58 -19.48 -18.16 17.83
CA PHE A 58 -19.97 -19.42 18.39
C PHE A 58 -20.09 -19.28 19.91
N GLN A 59 -21.14 -19.90 20.47
CA GLN A 59 -21.47 -19.87 21.89
C GLN A 59 -21.45 -18.43 22.48
N PRO A 60 -22.22 -17.48 21.89
CA PRO A 60 -22.16 -16.07 22.26
C PRO A 60 -22.56 -15.83 23.71
N ASN A 61 -21.89 -14.89 24.39
CA ASN A 61 -22.13 -14.54 25.80
C ASN A 61 -21.82 -15.69 26.78
N SER A 62 -20.96 -16.63 26.41
CA SER A 62 -20.52 -17.73 27.26
C SER A 62 -19.01 -17.68 27.54
N GLU A 63 -18.53 -18.54 28.45
CA GLU A 63 -17.09 -18.69 28.70
C GLU A 63 -16.36 -19.35 27.53
N SER A 64 -17.08 -20.16 26.73
CA SER A 64 -16.57 -20.82 25.52
C SER A 64 -16.82 -20.03 24.25
N GLU A 65 -17.06 -18.72 24.34
CA GLU A 65 -17.26 -17.86 23.18
C GLU A 65 -16.01 -17.84 22.28
N GLU A 66 -16.23 -18.13 20.99
CA GLU A 66 -15.20 -18.09 19.96
C GLU A 66 -15.67 -17.32 18.73
N ALA A 67 -14.85 -16.38 18.26
CA ALA A 67 -15.13 -15.57 17.08
C ALA A 67 -14.09 -15.75 15.99
N TYR A 68 -14.56 -15.72 14.73
CA TYR A 68 -13.74 -15.88 13.52
C TYR A 68 -14.23 -14.96 12.41
N TRP A 69 -13.31 -14.31 11.71
CA TRP A 69 -13.64 -13.55 10.52
C TRP A 69 -14.18 -14.45 9.40
N GLU A 70 -15.26 -14.02 8.74
CA GLU A 70 -15.81 -14.73 7.58
C GLU A 70 -14.86 -14.54 6.39
N ASN A 71 -14.28 -15.63 5.88
CA ASN A 71 -13.30 -15.65 4.80
C ASN A 71 -11.93 -15.01 5.13
N GLY A 72 -11.56 -14.97 6.42
CA GLY A 72 -10.28 -14.40 6.88
C GLY A 72 -10.37 -12.93 7.27
N GLU A 73 -9.30 -12.42 7.87
CA GLU A 73 -9.29 -11.05 8.41
C GLU A 73 -9.54 -9.99 7.32
N PRO A 74 -10.51 -9.07 7.50
CA PRO A 74 -10.82 -8.06 6.52
C PRO A 74 -9.66 -7.09 6.27
N VAL A 75 -9.37 -6.81 5.01
CA VAL A 75 -8.38 -5.82 4.59
C VAL A 75 -9.11 -4.58 4.05
N LEU A 76 -8.88 -3.41 4.68
CA LEU A 76 -9.54 -2.15 4.30
C LEU A 76 -8.73 -1.37 3.26
N ALA A 77 -7.44 -1.20 3.48
CA ALA A 77 -6.55 -0.59 2.51
C ALA A 77 -5.68 -1.67 1.84
N PRO A 78 -5.41 -1.59 0.53
CA PRO A 78 -4.26 -2.30 0.00
C PRO A 78 -3.05 -1.88 0.84
N THR A 79 -2.29 -2.85 1.33
CA THR A 79 -1.01 -2.58 1.97
C THR A 79 -0.24 -1.65 1.04
N PRO A 80 0.37 -0.54 1.52
CA PRO A 80 1.25 0.26 0.69
C PRO A 80 2.24 -0.72 0.07
N THR A 81 2.15 -0.92 -1.24
CA THR A 81 3.11 -1.79 -1.90
C THR A 81 4.42 -1.06 -1.74
N ALA A 82 5.41 -1.72 -1.14
CA ALA A 82 6.73 -1.11 -1.01
C ALA A 82 7.14 -0.59 -2.40
N PRO A 83 7.63 0.66 -2.52
CA PRO A 83 7.94 1.25 -3.81
C PRO A 83 8.90 0.32 -4.55
N THR A 84 8.57 0.03 -5.82
CA THR A 84 9.42 -0.80 -6.67
C THR A 84 10.74 -0.07 -6.92
N PHE A 85 11.76 -0.80 -7.39
CA PHE A 85 13.00 -0.13 -7.76
C PHE A 85 12.74 0.88 -8.89
N ARG A 86 11.86 0.57 -9.84
CA ARG A 86 11.40 1.53 -10.86
C ARG A 86 10.85 2.81 -10.24
N ASP A 87 10.00 2.73 -9.23
CA ASP A 87 9.41 3.90 -8.58
C ASP A 87 10.48 4.80 -7.98
N ARG A 88 11.47 4.20 -7.29
CA ARG A 88 12.61 4.92 -6.69
C ARG A 88 13.53 5.55 -7.74
N VAL A 89 13.71 4.89 -8.89
CA VAL A 89 14.48 5.44 -10.03
C VAL A 89 13.76 6.64 -10.63
N ILE A 90 12.45 6.54 -10.84
CA ILE A 90 11.62 7.65 -11.35
C ILE A 90 11.68 8.84 -10.39
N GLU A 91 11.53 8.60 -9.09
CA GLU A 91 11.67 9.62 -8.05
C GLU A 91 13.04 10.31 -8.13
N LYS A 92 14.13 9.54 -8.22
CA LYS A 92 15.49 10.08 -8.34
C LYS A 92 15.65 10.98 -9.59
N LEU A 93 15.14 10.54 -10.74
CA LEU A 93 15.25 11.29 -11.99
C LEU A 93 14.37 12.55 -11.99
N ASN A 94 13.19 12.50 -11.38
CA ASN A 94 12.35 13.68 -11.16
C ASN A 94 13.03 14.70 -10.25
N ASN A 95 13.63 14.26 -9.14
CA ASN A 95 14.41 15.13 -8.26
C ASN A 95 15.56 15.82 -9.01
N MET A 96 16.28 15.09 -9.87
CA MET A 96 17.32 15.69 -10.72
C MET A 96 16.76 16.73 -11.70
N ARG A 97 15.55 16.52 -12.21
CA ARG A 97 14.85 17.49 -13.08
C ARG A 97 14.45 18.75 -12.32
N GLU A 98 13.85 18.59 -11.16
CA GLU A 98 13.41 19.70 -10.29
C GLU A 98 14.58 20.54 -9.78
N GLN A 99 15.73 19.90 -9.54
CA GLN A 99 17.00 20.57 -9.21
C GLN A 99 17.69 21.21 -10.42
N GLY A 100 17.15 21.07 -11.63
CA GLY A 100 17.74 21.61 -12.86
C GLY A 100 19.02 20.90 -13.32
N THR A 101 19.36 19.74 -12.75
CA THR A 101 20.53 18.94 -13.16
C THR A 101 20.34 18.31 -14.54
N ILE A 102 19.08 17.99 -14.88
CA ILE A 102 18.65 17.49 -16.19
C ILE A 102 17.38 18.23 -16.59
N ALA A 103 17.16 18.41 -17.89
CA ALA A 103 15.94 18.99 -18.43
C ALA A 103 14.82 17.95 -18.59
N ALA A 104 15.17 16.73 -19.00
CA ALA A 104 14.24 15.62 -19.18
C ALA A 104 14.96 14.28 -19.05
N TYR A 105 14.21 13.18 -19.04
CA TYR A 105 14.77 11.83 -19.10
C TYR A 105 13.83 10.86 -19.83
N ARG A 106 14.40 9.77 -20.33
CA ARG A 106 13.69 8.59 -20.84
C ARG A 106 14.27 7.36 -20.15
N LEU A 107 13.41 6.61 -19.45
CA LEU A 107 13.80 5.34 -18.85
C LEU A 107 13.75 4.25 -19.92
N ASP A 108 14.87 3.57 -20.15
CA ASP A 108 15.04 2.60 -21.25
C ASP A 108 14.77 1.17 -20.77
N SER A 109 15.46 0.74 -19.71
CA SER A 109 15.30 -0.59 -19.13
C SER A 109 15.42 -0.56 -17.61
N VAL A 110 14.74 -1.50 -16.95
CA VAL A 110 14.76 -1.67 -15.49
C VAL A 110 14.84 -3.16 -15.17
N ASP A 111 15.80 -3.54 -14.34
CA ASP A 111 15.92 -4.85 -13.73
C ASP A 111 15.64 -4.72 -12.23
N GLU A 112 14.45 -5.19 -11.82
CA GLU A 112 13.99 -5.15 -10.43
C GLU A 112 14.81 -6.06 -9.49
N ALA A 113 15.37 -7.15 -10.01
CA ALA A 113 16.12 -8.13 -9.23
C ALA A 113 17.57 -7.66 -9.03
N ALA A 114 18.21 -7.19 -10.10
CA ALA A 114 19.56 -6.64 -10.04
C ALA A 114 19.61 -5.21 -9.46
N LYS A 115 18.45 -4.58 -9.21
CA LYS A 115 18.32 -3.18 -8.78
C LYS A 115 19.15 -2.24 -9.64
N SER A 116 18.99 -2.39 -10.95
CA SER A 116 19.70 -1.59 -11.96
C SER A 116 18.77 -1.17 -13.09
N ALA A 117 19.03 -0.01 -13.69
CA ALA A 117 18.25 0.55 -14.77
C ALA A 117 19.14 1.35 -15.72
N ILE A 118 18.76 1.40 -16.98
CA ILE A 118 19.36 2.28 -17.98
C ILE A 118 18.38 3.41 -18.28
N ALA A 119 18.87 4.64 -18.25
CA ALA A 119 18.10 5.81 -18.65
C ALA A 119 18.91 6.68 -19.61
N PHE A 120 18.21 7.44 -20.44
CA PHE A 120 18.75 8.58 -21.17
C PHE A 120 18.34 9.84 -20.42
N VAL A 121 19.30 10.72 -20.13
CA VAL A 121 19.02 12.03 -19.53
C VAL A 121 19.38 13.12 -20.54
N TYR A 122 18.56 14.15 -20.57
CA TYR A 122 18.73 15.30 -21.46
C TYR A 122 19.20 16.47 -20.63
N LYS A 123 20.33 17.08 -20.99
CA LYS A 123 20.90 18.25 -20.32
C LYS A 123 20.90 19.44 -21.26
N THR A 124 20.51 20.60 -20.75
CA THR A 124 20.65 21.85 -21.49
C THR A 124 22.12 22.28 -21.46
N THR A 125 22.69 22.53 -22.62
CA THR A 125 24.03 23.08 -22.80
C THR A 125 23.94 24.43 -23.52
N THR A 126 25.07 25.13 -23.65
CA THR A 126 25.13 26.38 -24.44
C THR A 126 24.75 26.18 -25.91
N ASP A 127 24.97 24.96 -26.43
CA ASP A 127 24.79 24.61 -27.84
C ASP A 127 23.44 23.89 -28.10
N GLY A 128 22.59 23.75 -27.09
CA GLY A 128 21.27 23.10 -27.21
C GLY A 128 21.02 22.04 -26.15
N VAL A 129 20.64 20.83 -26.57
CA VAL A 129 20.32 19.70 -25.68
C VAL A 129 21.28 18.55 -25.96
N SER A 130 21.97 18.08 -24.92
CA SER A 130 22.81 16.89 -24.96
C SER A 130 22.08 15.69 -24.36
N GLU A 131 22.11 14.55 -25.05
CA GLU A 131 21.60 13.27 -24.54
C GLU A 131 22.75 12.47 -23.93
N GLU A 132 22.60 12.02 -22.68
CA GLU A 132 23.56 11.15 -22.00
C GLU A 132 22.90 9.85 -21.57
N ARG A 133 23.52 8.72 -21.88
CA ARG A 133 23.12 7.42 -21.35
C ARG A 133 23.70 7.23 -19.95
N VAL A 134 22.86 6.83 -19.00
CA VAL A 134 23.23 6.65 -17.59
C VAL A 134 22.79 5.28 -17.06
N LEU A 135 23.63 4.71 -16.18
CA LEU A 135 23.30 3.60 -15.30
C LEU A 135 22.71 4.20 -14.03
N VAL A 136 21.53 3.72 -13.64
CA VAL A 136 20.94 3.96 -12.33
C VAL A 136 20.96 2.66 -11.56
N ALA A 137 21.59 2.63 -10.39
CA ALA A 137 21.71 1.41 -9.59
C ALA A 137 21.54 1.70 -8.10
N GLU A 138 21.00 0.73 -7.37
CA GLU A 138 21.00 0.76 -5.91
C GLU A 138 22.32 0.24 -5.37
N ILE A 139 23.02 1.07 -4.59
CA ILE A 139 24.27 0.70 -3.93
C ILE A 139 24.11 1.10 -2.46
N GLU A 140 24.23 0.12 -1.56
CA GLU A 140 24.13 0.35 -0.09
C GLU A 140 22.81 1.02 0.33
N GLY A 141 21.72 0.72 -0.39
CA GLY A 141 20.39 1.30 -0.12
C GLY A 141 20.13 2.65 -0.79
N GLU A 142 21.11 3.24 -1.50
CA GLU A 142 20.99 4.52 -2.19
C GLU A 142 20.92 4.36 -3.71
N ILE A 143 20.01 5.11 -4.35
CA ILE A 143 19.95 5.20 -5.82
C ILE A 143 21.04 6.14 -6.33
N ARG A 144 22.01 5.57 -7.06
CA ARG A 144 23.13 6.30 -7.67
C ARG A 144 22.99 6.33 -9.19
N VAL A 145 23.33 7.47 -9.79
CA VAL A 145 23.28 7.69 -11.24
C VAL A 145 24.71 7.91 -11.75
N ARG A 146 25.13 7.14 -12.75
CA ARG A 146 26.46 7.21 -13.35
C ARG A 146 26.36 7.24 -14.87
N LYS A 147 27.08 8.14 -15.53
CA LYS A 147 27.19 8.15 -16.99
C LYS A 147 27.87 6.87 -17.48
N ILE A 148 27.36 6.29 -18.56
CA ILE A 148 27.99 5.17 -19.28
C ILE A 148 28.44 5.69 -20.64
N VAL A 149 29.67 5.34 -21.03
CA VAL A 149 30.27 5.69 -22.33
C VAL A 149 29.95 4.61 -23.34
#